data_AF-A0ABD2N9M9-F1
#
_entry.id   AF-A0ABD2N9M9-F1
#
_cell.length_a   1.000
_cell.length_b   1.000
_cell.length_c   1.000
_cell.angle_alpha   90.00
_cell.angle_beta   90.00
_cell.angle_gamma   90.00
#
_symmetry.space_group_name_H-M   'P 1'
#
loop_
_entity.id
_entity.type
_entity.pdbx_description
1 polymer ?
#
loop_
_entity_poly.entity_id
_entity_poly.type
_entity_poly.pdbx_seq_one_letter_code
_entity_poly.pdbx_strand_id
1 'polypeptide(L)'
;MVFSVQFSIPLVKKNCIDNIFFDFSPPDFSSEVWSCEFSDHRVFFGICDVRRSPCKGSSRLLTKRGFNSLHSILEQLNWDIDDRNIGANVAFNTFHDNFVDAYKLAFLIKEPRSVCHDVRSRGSHLHWFTDQLREMRNHLRFLSELYERYRTGELRSRRNSLKLRYRLELKRAKLI
;
A
#
# COMPACT_ATOMS: atom_id res chain seq x y z
N MET A 1 -19.88 5.33 -0.05
CA MET A 1 -19.45 4.44 1.05
C MET A 1 -18.93 5.36 2.14
N VAL A 2 -19.71 5.54 3.21
CA VAL A 2 -19.34 6.40 4.33
C VAL A 2 -18.46 5.56 5.26
N PHE A 3 -17.25 6.03 5.55
CA PHE A 3 -16.43 5.44 6.60
C PHE A 3 -16.67 6.28 7.86
N SER A 4 -17.22 5.68 8.91
CA SER A 4 -17.17 6.26 10.24
C SER A 4 -15.89 5.82 10.92
N VAL A 5 -15.14 6.77 11.47
CA VAL A 5 -13.98 6.46 12.29
C VAL A 5 -14.23 7.08 13.66
N GLN A 6 -14.30 6.23 14.68
CA GLN A 6 -14.58 6.62 16.05
C GLN A 6 -13.26 6.65 16.82
N PHE A 7 -12.96 7.79 17.44
CA PHE A 7 -11.81 7.96 18.32
C PHE A 7 -12.25 8.61 19.64
N SER A 8 -11.65 8.18 20.75
CA SER A 8 -11.94 8.62 22.11
C SER A 8 -10.75 9.39 22.68
N ILE A 9 -10.94 10.63 23.17
CA ILE A 9 -9.85 11.55 23.54
C ILE A 9 -9.80 11.88 25.05
N PRO A 10 -8.67 11.70 25.76
CA PRO A 10 -8.49 12.17 27.14
C PRO A 10 -8.45 13.69 27.23
N LEU A 11 -9.16 14.24 28.23
CA LEU A 11 -9.03 15.65 28.62
C LEU A 11 -8.69 15.76 30.10
N VAL A 12 -7.43 15.49 30.47
CA VAL A 12 -6.92 15.90 31.77
C VAL A 12 -6.30 17.30 31.61
N LYS A 13 -6.94 18.33 32.19
CA LYS A 13 -6.50 19.75 32.29
C LYS A 13 -6.44 20.59 31.00
N LYS A 14 -7.55 20.73 30.26
CA LYS A 14 -7.69 21.62 29.06
C LYS A 14 -6.66 21.40 27.93
N ASN A 15 -5.88 20.33 27.99
CA ASN A 15 -4.88 20.02 26.98
C ASN A 15 -5.44 18.97 26.02
N CYS A 16 -5.38 19.24 24.71
CA CYS A 16 -5.65 18.25 23.67
C CYS A 16 -4.46 17.29 23.61
N ILE A 17 -4.53 16.18 24.35
CA ILE A 17 -3.49 15.15 24.34
C ILE A 17 -3.51 14.39 23.01
N ASP A 18 -4.69 14.23 22.40
CA ASP A 18 -4.84 13.54 21.13
C ASP A 18 -5.03 14.54 19.99
N ASN A 19 -4.01 14.66 19.15
CA ASN A 19 -4.10 15.40 17.91
C ASN A 19 -4.42 14.42 16.78
N ILE A 20 -5.58 14.61 16.13
CA ILE A 20 -5.95 13.86 14.94
C ILE A 20 -5.68 14.75 13.74
N PHE A 21 -4.68 14.39 12.94
CA PHE A 21 -4.35 15.08 11.72
C PHE A 21 -5.02 14.38 10.54
N PHE A 22 -5.76 15.15 9.76
CA PHE A 22 -6.35 14.68 8.51
C PHE A 22 -5.79 15.48 7.35
N ASP A 23 -5.49 14.80 6.25
CA ASP A 23 -5.12 15.41 4.98
C ASP A 23 -6.36 15.51 4.07
N PHE A 24 -7.36 16.29 4.53
CA PHE A 24 -8.57 16.57 3.76
C PHE A 24 -8.65 18.05 3.41
N SER A 25 -9.01 18.37 2.17
CA SER A 25 -9.33 19.74 1.74
C SER A 25 -10.79 20.07 2.11
N PRO A 26 -11.08 21.23 2.76
CA PRO A 26 -12.46 21.72 2.90
C PRO A 26 -13.09 21.88 1.49
N PRO A 27 -14.33 21.44 1.21
CA PRO A 27 -15.49 21.34 2.12
C PRO A 27 -15.97 19.92 2.48
N ASP A 28 -15.19 18.86 2.20
CA ASP A 28 -15.66 17.47 2.29
C ASP A 28 -15.64 16.86 3.71
N PHE A 29 -15.42 17.67 4.75
CA PHE A 29 -15.25 17.21 6.13
C PHE A 29 -16.14 18.00 7.10
N SER A 30 -16.87 17.28 7.95
CA SER A 30 -17.55 17.81 9.13
C SER A 30 -17.14 17.03 10.37
N SER A 31 -17.05 17.71 11.51
CA SER A 31 -16.70 17.07 12.77
C SER A 31 -17.50 17.61 13.94
N GLU A 32 -17.76 16.75 14.92
CA GLU A 32 -18.48 17.04 16.14
C GLU A 32 -17.77 16.40 17.34
N VAL A 33 -17.90 17.00 18.52
CA VAL A 33 -17.36 16.47 19.77
C VAL A 33 -18.53 16.07 20.65
N TRP A 34 -18.61 14.78 21.00
CA TRP A 34 -19.65 14.24 21.85
C TRP A 34 -19.13 14.05 23.27
N SER A 35 -19.85 14.59 24.26
CA SER A 35 -19.61 14.26 25.67
C SER A 35 -20.30 12.95 26.00
N CYS A 36 -19.58 12.03 26.61
CA CYS A 36 -20.14 10.77 27.07
C CYS A 36 -20.09 10.69 28.59
N GLU A 37 -21.14 10.17 29.23
CA GLU A 37 -21.24 10.14 30.69
C GLU A 37 -20.46 8.98 31.34
N PHE A 38 -20.03 7.99 30.55
CA PHE A 38 -19.28 6.82 31.03
C PHE A 38 -17.76 6.95 30.85
N SER A 39 -17.27 8.09 30.38
CA SER A 39 -15.84 8.35 30.24
C SER A 39 -15.53 9.81 30.55
N ASP A 40 -14.40 10.05 31.21
CA ASP A 40 -13.80 11.38 31.38
C ASP A 40 -13.20 11.92 30.06
N HIS A 41 -13.28 11.13 28.98
CA HIS A 41 -12.86 11.47 27.64
C HIS A 41 -14.03 12.01 26.80
N ARG A 42 -13.77 13.01 25.96
CA ARG A 42 -14.74 13.43 24.93
C ARG A 42 -14.49 12.61 23.67
N VAL A 43 -15.57 12.17 23.03
CA VAL A 43 -15.50 11.42 21.78
C VAL A 43 -15.46 12.42 20.63
N PHE A 44 -14.53 12.22 19.70
CA PHE A 44 -14.48 13.01 18.48
C PHE A 44 -15.12 12.21 17.34
N PHE A 45 -16.08 12.80 16.66
CA PHE A 45 -16.76 12.21 15.53
C PHE A 45 -16.51 13.05 14.27
N GLY A 46 -16.00 12.42 13.22
CA GLY A 46 -15.79 13.06 11.92
C GLY A 46 -16.56 12.33 10.84
N ILE A 47 -17.32 13.06 10.03
CA ILE A 47 -17.88 12.57 8.78
C ILE A 47 -17.08 13.20 7.63
N CYS A 48 -16.57 12.36 6.74
CA CYS A 48 -15.91 12.81 5.53
C CYS A 48 -16.61 12.18 4.32
N ASP A 49 -17.00 13.01 3.37
CA ASP A 49 -17.49 12.55 2.08
C ASP A 49 -16.29 12.10 1.24
N VAL A 50 -16.00 10.80 1.26
CA VAL A 50 -14.93 10.22 0.46
C VAL A 50 -15.35 10.21 -1.02
N ARG A 51 -15.16 11.35 -1.69
CA ARG A 51 -15.11 11.40 -3.14
C ARG A 51 -13.87 10.64 -3.58
N ARG A 52 -14.05 9.42 -4.09
CA ARG A 52 -12.98 8.68 -4.77
C ARG A 52 -12.62 9.41 -6.06
N SER A 53 -11.90 10.52 -5.97
CA SER A 53 -11.08 10.92 -7.10
C SER A 53 -10.03 9.80 -7.28
N PRO A 54 -9.73 9.37 -8.51
CA PRO A 54 -8.59 8.49 -8.75
C PRO A 54 -7.32 9.29 -8.46
N CYS A 55 -6.98 9.46 -7.18
CA CYS A 55 -5.68 9.91 -6.77
C CYS A 55 -4.68 8.91 -7.33
N LYS A 56 -3.88 9.35 -8.30
CA LYS A 56 -2.63 8.69 -8.66
C LYS A 56 -1.67 8.88 -7.48
N GLY A 57 -1.96 8.22 -6.36
CA GLY A 57 -1.15 8.29 -5.16
C GLY A 57 0.22 7.73 -5.48
N SER A 58 1.22 8.61 -5.56
CA SER A 58 2.61 8.18 -5.47
C SER A 58 2.78 7.58 -4.07
N SER A 59 3.21 6.33 -4.01
CA SER A 59 3.46 5.66 -2.73
C SER A 59 4.93 5.28 -2.64
N ARG A 60 5.52 5.53 -1.48
CA ARG A 60 6.86 5.05 -1.14
C ARG A 60 6.67 3.80 -0.29
N LEU A 61 7.20 2.66 -0.76
CA LEU A 61 7.11 1.42 0.00
C LEU A 61 8.21 1.39 1.07
N LEU A 62 7.79 1.33 2.33
CA LEU A 62 8.70 1.18 3.47
C LEU A 62 9.18 -0.28 3.56
N THR A 63 10.27 -0.58 2.87
CA THR A 63 10.87 -1.93 2.85
C THR A 63 12.04 -2.03 3.81
N LYS A 64 12.34 -3.24 4.31
CA LYS A 64 13.55 -3.51 5.12
C LYS A 64 14.84 -3.05 4.43
N ARG A 65 14.92 -3.22 3.11
CA ARG A 65 16.04 -2.71 2.30
C ARG A 65 16.12 -1.19 2.34
N GLY A 66 14.98 -0.50 2.24
CA GLY A 66 14.89 0.95 2.36
C GLY A 66 15.34 1.43 3.74
N PHE A 67 14.94 0.75 4.81
CA PHE A 67 15.42 1.07 6.17
C PHE A 67 16.94 0.88 6.32
N ASN A 68 17.49 -0.22 5.84
CA ASN A 68 18.95 -0.43 5.86
C ASN A 68 19.69 0.64 5.04
N SER A 69 19.11 1.04 3.89
CA SER A 69 19.67 2.12 3.06
C SER A 69 19.60 3.47 3.76
N LEU A 70 18.48 3.78 4.41
CA LEU A 70 18.31 5.02 5.18
C LEU A 70 19.35 5.08 6.29
N HIS A 71 19.50 4.01 7.07
CA HIS A 71 20.48 3.92 8.14
C HIS A 71 21.90 4.19 7.63
N SER A 72 22.30 3.51 6.56
CA SER A 72 23.62 3.70 5.94
C SER A 72 23.85 5.13 5.45
N ILE A 73 22.82 5.82 4.97
CA ILE A 73 22.94 7.22 4.53
C ILE A 73 23.08 8.13 5.75
N LEU A 74 22.23 7.96 6.78
CA LEU A 74 22.27 8.78 7.99
C LEU A 74 23.59 8.64 8.77
N GLU A 75 24.22 7.46 8.76
CA GLU A 75 25.54 7.23 9.37
C GLU A 75 26.68 7.97 8.65
N GLN A 76 26.50 8.28 7.37
CA GLN A 76 27.51 8.98 6.56
C GLN A 76 27.33 10.50 6.58
N LEU A 77 26.20 10.99 7.08
CA LEU A 77 25.96 12.43 7.20
C LEU A 77 26.77 13.02 8.35
N ASN A 78 27.33 14.21 8.12
CA ASN A 78 27.92 14.97 9.21
C ASN A 78 26.82 15.66 10.02
N TRP A 79 26.78 15.36 11.32
CA TRP A 79 25.82 15.91 12.28
C TRP A 79 26.43 16.99 13.18
N ASP A 80 27.54 17.62 12.77
CA ASP A 80 28.13 18.80 13.40
C ASP A 80 27.24 20.06 13.26
N ILE A 81 25.97 19.94 13.62
CA ILE A 81 24.95 20.98 13.64
C ILE A 81 24.91 21.67 15.02
N ASP A 82 25.69 21.17 15.98
CA ASP A 82 25.75 21.63 17.37
C ASP A 82 26.77 22.76 17.58
N ASP A 83 27.16 23.45 16.49
CA ASP A 83 28.10 24.54 16.56
C ASP A 83 27.44 25.73 17.28
N ARG A 84 28.11 26.28 18.32
CA ARG A 84 27.52 27.24 19.28
C ARG A 84 26.99 28.54 18.67
N ASN A 85 27.23 28.75 17.38
CA ASN A 85 26.87 29.94 16.62
C ASN A 85 25.67 29.73 15.68
N ILE A 86 25.10 28.53 15.60
CA ILE A 86 23.95 28.24 14.74
C ILE A 86 22.66 28.41 15.54
N GLY A 87 21.75 29.25 15.04
CA GLY A 87 20.43 29.42 15.67
C GLY A 87 19.60 28.13 15.61
N ALA A 88 18.84 27.84 16.66
CA ALA A 88 18.08 26.58 16.80
C ALA A 88 17.19 26.26 15.59
N ASN A 89 16.55 27.27 14.98
CA ASN A 89 15.74 27.08 13.78
C ASN A 89 16.56 26.61 12.57
N VAL A 90 17.77 27.15 12.41
CA VAL A 90 18.67 26.77 11.33
C VAL A 90 19.16 25.35 11.55
N ALA A 91 19.55 25.01 12.78
CA ALA A 91 19.97 23.66 13.14
C ALA A 91 18.87 22.63 12.88
N PHE A 92 17.63 22.93 13.29
CA PHE A 92 16.48 22.06 13.03
C PHE A 92 16.21 21.88 11.54
N ASN A 93 16.22 22.98 10.76
CA ASN A 93 15.98 22.89 9.32
C ASN A 93 17.06 22.07 8.63
N THR A 94 18.34 22.27 8.98
CA THR A 94 19.44 21.46 8.45
C THR A 94 19.27 19.98 8.78
N PHE A 95 18.92 19.64 10.03
CA PHE A 95 18.61 18.26 10.41
C PHE A 95 17.44 17.69 9.59
N HIS A 96 16.34 18.44 9.51
CA HIS A 96 15.11 18.02 8.87
C HIS A 96 15.32 17.79 7.36
N ASP A 97 15.99 18.72 6.68
CA ASP A 97 16.24 18.64 5.25
C ASP A 97 17.16 17.46 4.92
N ASN A 98 18.22 17.27 5.70
CA ASN A 98 19.11 16.12 5.60
C ASN A 98 18.37 14.79 5.76
N PHE A 99 17.48 14.70 6.76
CA PHE A 99 16.67 13.51 7.00
C PHE A 99 15.69 13.25 5.86
N VAL A 100 14.99 14.29 5.40
CA VAL A 100 14.00 14.20 4.32
C VAL A 100 14.68 13.74 3.02
N ASP A 101 15.86 14.24 2.72
CA ASP A 101 16.59 13.85 1.51
C ASP A 101 17.14 12.43 1.61
N ALA A 102 17.68 12.03 2.76
CA ALA A 102 18.04 10.64 3.03
C ALA A 102 16.83 9.70 2.87
N TYR A 103 15.66 10.10 3.38
CA TYR A 103 14.40 9.37 3.21
C TYR A 103 13.98 9.26 1.74
N LYS A 104 14.05 10.36 0.98
CA LYS A 104 13.69 10.34 -0.45
C LYS A 104 14.57 9.40 -1.27
N LEU A 105 15.86 9.33 -0.95
CA LEU A 105 16.84 8.44 -1.58
C LEU A 105 16.63 6.98 -1.18
N ALA A 106 16.41 6.71 0.10
CA ALA A 106 16.21 5.36 0.62
C ALA A 106 14.88 4.73 0.16
N PHE A 107 13.83 5.55 -0.01
CA PHE A 107 12.50 5.10 -0.35
C PHE A 107 11.99 5.74 -1.64
N LEU A 108 12.50 5.31 -2.79
CA LEU A 108 12.08 5.85 -4.09
C LEU A 108 10.55 5.86 -4.25
N ILE A 109 10.03 6.96 -4.82
CA ILE A 109 8.63 7.02 -5.24
C ILE A 109 8.43 5.90 -6.25
N LYS A 110 7.62 4.92 -5.87
CA LYS A 110 6.96 4.12 -6.89
C LYS A 110 5.84 5.00 -7.37
N GLU A 111 6.02 5.55 -8.56
CA GLU A 111 4.84 5.91 -9.34
C GLU A 111 3.95 4.68 -9.32
N PRO A 112 2.64 4.82 -9.08
CA PRO A 112 1.75 3.71 -9.30
C PRO A 112 1.95 3.35 -10.77
N ARG A 113 2.75 2.31 -11.04
CA ARG A 113 2.66 1.53 -12.27
C ARG A 113 1.21 1.15 -12.26
N SER A 114 0.39 1.91 -12.98
CA SER A 114 -1.06 1.82 -13.08
C SER A 114 -1.46 0.41 -12.69
N VAL A 115 -1.74 0.19 -11.40
CA VAL A 115 -2.09 -1.13 -10.92
C VAL A 115 -3.53 -1.24 -11.36
N CYS A 116 -3.69 -1.59 -12.63
CA CYS A 116 -4.63 -2.58 -13.08
C CYS A 116 -6.05 -2.45 -12.52
N HIS A 117 -6.52 -1.24 -12.24
CA HIS A 117 -7.95 -0.97 -12.14
C HIS A 117 -8.60 -0.93 -13.51
N ASP A 118 -7.79 -0.86 -14.58
CA ASP A 118 -8.22 -0.98 -15.98
C ASP A 118 -8.08 -2.38 -16.60
N VAL A 119 -7.78 -3.44 -15.83
CA VAL A 119 -7.80 -4.82 -16.40
C VAL A 119 -9.22 -5.26 -16.78
N ARG A 120 -10.26 -4.52 -16.35
CA ARG A 120 -11.63 -4.70 -16.86
C ARG A 120 -12.04 -3.69 -17.93
N SER A 121 -11.28 -2.63 -18.18
CA SER A 121 -11.79 -1.48 -18.94
C SER A 121 -11.01 -1.13 -20.21
N ARG A 122 -9.79 -1.63 -20.44
CA ARG A 122 -9.09 -1.32 -21.70
C ARG A 122 -8.42 -2.56 -22.27
N GLY A 123 -8.97 -3.01 -23.40
CA GLY A 123 -8.44 -4.05 -24.26
C GLY A 123 -7.09 -3.67 -24.86
N SER A 124 -6.05 -3.65 -24.03
CA SER A 124 -4.66 -3.64 -24.47
C SER A 124 -4.20 -5.09 -24.56
N HIS A 125 -4.49 -5.72 -25.70
CA HIS A 125 -3.80 -6.84 -26.32
C HIS A 125 -2.60 -7.42 -25.54
N LEU A 126 -2.84 -8.24 -24.52
CA LEU A 126 -1.90 -9.29 -24.13
C LEU A 126 -2.06 -10.40 -25.18
N HIS A 127 -1.53 -10.17 -26.38
CA HIS A 127 -1.78 -10.98 -27.57
C HIS A 127 -1.33 -12.45 -27.40
N TRP A 128 -0.40 -12.70 -26.48
CA TRP A 128 0.12 -14.02 -26.17
C TRP A 128 -0.82 -14.85 -25.27
N PHE A 129 -1.71 -14.25 -24.48
CA PHE A 129 -2.59 -15.03 -23.60
C PHE A 129 -3.91 -15.37 -24.28
N THR A 130 -3.88 -16.40 -25.11
CA THR A 130 -5.01 -16.86 -25.91
C THR A 130 -6.13 -17.48 -25.06
N ASP A 131 -7.34 -17.54 -25.61
CA ASP A 131 -8.47 -18.20 -24.94
C ASP A 131 -8.22 -19.70 -24.71
N GLN A 132 -7.45 -20.34 -25.59
CA GLN A 132 -6.98 -21.70 -25.37
C GLN A 132 -6.14 -21.84 -24.09
N LEU A 133 -5.21 -20.91 -23.83
CA LEU A 133 -4.44 -20.91 -22.58
C LEU A 133 -5.31 -20.65 -21.35
N ARG A 134 -6.37 -19.84 -21.52
CA ARG A 134 -7.37 -19.58 -20.47
C ARG A 134 -8.13 -20.86 -20.12
N GLU A 135 -8.60 -21.60 -21.12
CA GLU A 135 -9.29 -22.88 -20.94
C GLU A 135 -8.39 -23.92 -20.26
N MET A 136 -7.14 -24.05 -20.71
CA MET A 136 -6.17 -24.97 -20.10
C MET A 136 -5.92 -24.65 -18.62
N ARG A 137 -5.83 -23.36 -18.25
CA ARG A 137 -5.68 -22.92 -16.86
C ARG A 137 -6.91 -23.31 -16.02
N ASN A 138 -8.11 -23.08 -16.55
CA ASN A 138 -9.36 -23.40 -15.86
C ASN A 138 -9.51 -24.92 -15.65
N HIS A 139 -9.19 -25.70 -16.68
CA HIS A 139 -9.23 -27.16 -16.61
C HIS A 139 -8.15 -27.71 -15.64
N LEU A 140 -6.96 -27.11 -15.61
CA LEU A 140 -5.93 -27.48 -14.64
C LEU A 140 -6.36 -27.18 -13.20
N ARG A 141 -7.06 -26.06 -12.97
CA ARG A 141 -7.64 -25.73 -11.66
C ARG A 141 -8.67 -26.79 -11.25
N PHE A 142 -9.61 -27.11 -12.13
CA PHE A 142 -10.62 -28.15 -11.90
C PHE A 142 -10.00 -29.52 -11.57
N LEU A 143 -9.00 -29.97 -12.34
CA LEU A 143 -8.30 -31.23 -12.05
C LEU A 143 -7.52 -31.19 -10.74
N SER A 144 -7.03 -30.01 -10.34
CA SER A 144 -6.35 -29.84 -9.06
C SER A 144 -7.34 -29.96 -7.90
N GLU A 145 -8.49 -29.30 -7.99
CA GLU A 145 -9.58 -29.41 -7.01
C GLU A 145 -10.10 -30.85 -6.88
N LEU A 146 -10.33 -31.53 -8.01
CA LEU A 146 -10.70 -32.95 -8.02
C LEU A 146 -9.63 -33.84 -7.39
N TYR A 147 -8.36 -33.61 -7.73
CA TYR A 147 -7.28 -34.41 -7.16
C TYR A 147 -7.14 -34.21 -5.65
N GLU A 148 -7.29 -32.98 -5.15
CA GLU A 148 -7.26 -32.71 -3.71
C GLU A 148 -8.36 -33.49 -2.96
N ARG A 149 -9.52 -33.66 -3.59
CA ARG A 149 -10.67 -34.38 -3.00
C ARG A 149 -10.57 -35.90 -3.11
N TYR A 150 -10.19 -36.44 -4.27
CA TYR A 150 -10.29 -37.88 -4.55
C TYR A 150 -8.94 -38.60 -4.59
N ARG A 151 -7.82 -37.88 -4.74
CA ARG A 151 -6.44 -38.39 -4.70
C ARG A 151 -6.11 -39.61 -5.58
N THR A 152 -6.90 -39.87 -6.64
CA THR A 152 -6.69 -41.05 -7.49
C THR A 152 -5.44 -40.93 -8.37
N GLY A 153 -4.82 -42.07 -8.69
CA GLY A 153 -3.65 -42.14 -9.56
C GLY A 153 -3.93 -41.62 -10.98
N GLU A 154 -5.14 -41.87 -11.49
CA GLU A 154 -5.59 -41.37 -12.79
C GLU A 154 -5.70 -39.84 -12.81
N LEU A 155 -6.30 -39.22 -11.78
CA LEU A 155 -6.38 -37.77 -11.66
C LEU A 155 -4.99 -37.14 -11.55
N ARG A 156 -4.08 -37.77 -10.79
CA ARG A 156 -2.68 -37.33 -10.70
C ARG A 156 -2.02 -37.31 -12.08
N SER A 157 -2.20 -38.37 -12.86
CA SER A 157 -1.64 -38.51 -14.21
C SER A 157 -2.21 -37.47 -15.16
N ARG A 158 -3.54 -37.35 -15.25
CA ARG A 158 -4.24 -36.37 -16.10
C ARG A 158 -3.85 -34.93 -15.75
N ARG A 159 -3.83 -34.58 -14.46
CA ARG A 159 -3.41 -33.25 -13.98
C ARG A 159 -1.97 -32.94 -14.36
N ASN A 160 -1.05 -33.88 -14.14
CA ASN A 160 0.37 -33.68 -14.43
C ASN A 160 0.62 -33.54 -15.94
N SER A 161 -0.07 -34.34 -16.76
CA SER A 161 -0.02 -34.24 -18.23
C SER A 161 -0.52 -32.88 -18.72
N LEU A 162 -1.68 -32.43 -18.24
CA LEU A 162 -2.23 -31.12 -18.60
C LEU A 162 -1.33 -29.98 -18.10
N LYS A 163 -0.74 -30.09 -16.91
CA LYS A 163 0.21 -29.10 -16.36
C LYS A 163 1.46 -28.97 -17.24
N LEU A 164 1.99 -30.09 -17.73
CA LEU A 164 3.15 -30.10 -18.62
C LEU A 164 2.78 -29.42 -19.95
N ARG A 165 1.66 -29.83 -20.57
CA ARG A 165 1.18 -29.24 -21.82
C ARG A 165 0.94 -27.74 -21.69
N TYR A 166 0.28 -27.31 -20.60
CA TYR A 166 0.04 -25.89 -20.32
C TYR A 166 1.33 -25.08 -20.20
N ARG A 167 2.36 -25.62 -19.54
CA ARG A 167 3.68 -24.97 -19.46
C ARG A 167 4.36 -24.84 -20.82
N LEU A 168 4.23 -25.82 -21.69
CA LEU A 168 4.79 -25.78 -23.05
C LEU A 168 4.07 -24.72 -23.91
N GLU A 169 2.74 -24.71 -23.91
CA GLU A 169 1.96 -23.71 -24.65
C GLU A 169 2.18 -22.30 -24.10
N LEU A 170 2.31 -22.13 -22.79
CA LEU A 170 2.69 -20.84 -22.18
C LEU A 170 4.07 -20.36 -22.65
N LYS A 171 5.04 -21.26 -22.79
CA LYS A 171 6.37 -20.90 -23.30
C LYS A 171 6.31 -20.51 -24.76
N ARG A 172 5.57 -21.27 -25.59
CA ARG A 172 5.38 -20.98 -27.02
C ARG A 172 4.71 -19.63 -27.24
N ALA A 173 3.63 -19.37 -26.52
CA ALA A 173 2.87 -18.14 -26.69
C ALA A 173 3.68 -16.90 -26.29
N LYS A 174 4.57 -17.01 -25.29
CA LYS A 174 5.46 -15.91 -24.87
C LYS A 174 6.62 -15.61 -25.82
N LEU A 175 6.85 -16.46 -26.81
CA LEU A 175 7.87 -16.24 -27.86
C LEU A 175 7.30 -15.47 -29.07
N ILE A 176 5.98 -15.24 -29.09
CA ILE A 176 5.25 -14.48 -30.11
C ILE A 176 4.97 -13.09 -29.52
#